data_AF-A0A2N2FD97-F1
#
_entry.id   AF-A0A2N2FD97-F1
#
_cell.length_a   1.000
_cell.length_b   1.000
_cell.length_c   1.000
_cell.angle_alpha   90.00
_cell.angle_beta   90.00
_cell.angle_gamma   90.00
#
_symmetry.space_group_name_H-M   'P 1'
#
loop_
_entity.id
_entity.type
_entity.pdbx_description
1 polymer ?
#
loop_
_entity_poly.entity_id
_entity_poly.type
_entity_poly.pdbx_seq_one_letter_code
_entity_poly.pdbx_strand_id
1 'polypeptide(L)' 'MHSKNKDVNKKRVRYLFSGIVQGVGFRPFVYRQAVKNNLTGFVQNRPDGVVA' A
#
# COMPACT_ATOMS: atom_id res chain seq x y z
N MET A 1 28.03 19.13 -0.27
CA MET A 1 27.96 17.65 -0.33
C MET A 1 26.62 17.26 -0.93
N HIS A 2 26.70 16.43 -1.96
CA HIS A 2 25.67 16.17 -2.96
C HIS A 2 24.55 15.25 -2.45
N SER A 3 23.28 15.60 -2.70
CA SER A 3 22.37 14.84 -3.58
C SER A 3 20.93 15.37 -3.44
N LYS A 4 20.61 16.43 -4.18
CA LYS A 4 19.22 16.75 -4.54
C LYS A 4 18.88 15.96 -5.81
N ASN A 5 18.63 14.64 -5.72
CA ASN A 5 18.15 13.86 -6.88
C ASN A 5 17.58 12.46 -6.54
N LYS A 6 16.74 12.33 -5.49
CA LYS A 6 16.04 11.06 -5.19
C LYS A 6 14.53 11.05 -5.47
N ASP A 7 13.93 12.19 -5.80
CA ASP A 7 12.47 12.31 -5.81
C ASP A 7 11.81 12.27 -7.20
N VAL A 8 12.60 12.10 -8.28
CA VAL A 8 12.10 12.14 -9.67
C VAL A 8 11.21 10.92 -10.04
N ASN A 9 11.13 9.88 -9.20
CA ASN A 9 10.33 8.68 -9.51
C ASN A 9 9.48 8.12 -8.35
N LYS A 10 9.16 8.93 -7.33
CA LYS A 10 8.19 8.50 -6.31
C LYS A 10 6.77 8.71 -6.83
N LYS A 11 6.09 7.61 -7.16
CA LYS A 11 4.67 7.63 -7.55
C LYS A 11 3.80 7.17 -6.39
N ARG A 12 2.74 7.95 -6.08
CA ARG A 12 1.65 7.50 -5.21
C ARG A 12 0.56 6.87 -6.07
N VAL A 13 0.18 5.64 -5.76
CA VAL A 13 -0.88 4.90 -6.45
C VAL A 13 -1.91 4.48 -5.41
N ARG A 14 -3.18 4.46 -5.80
CA ARG A 14 -4.28 3.94 -4.99
C ARG A 14 -4.81 2.68 -5.66
N TYR A 15 -4.97 1.62 -4.89
CA TYR A 15 -5.59 0.37 -5.32
C TYR A 15 -6.92 0.16 -4.60
N LEU A 16 -7.87 -0.45 -5.30
CA LEU A 16 -9.10 -0.98 -4.73
C LEU A 16 -9.13 -2.49 -5.01
N PHE A 17 -9.09 -3.28 -3.95
CA PHE A 17 -9.20 -4.73 -4.00
C PHE A 17 -10.64 -5.13 -3.71
N SER A 18 -11.28 -5.80 -4.66
CA SER A 18 -12.66 -6.29 -4.57
C SER A 18 -12.71 -7.81 -4.38
N GLY A 19 -13.84 -8.33 -3.89
CA GLY A 19 -14.06 -9.76 -3.65
C GLY A 19 -13.94 -10.15 -2.17
N ILE A 20 -13.56 -11.40 -1.89
CA ILE A 20 -13.41 -11.91 -0.51
C ILE A 20 -12.08 -11.43 0.07
N VAL A 21 -12.04 -10.18 0.52
CA VAL A 21 -10.82 -9.51 1.04
C VAL A 21 -10.92 -9.08 2.50
N GLN A 22 -12.09 -9.24 3.13
CA GLN A 22 -12.34 -8.87 4.53
C GLN A 22 -12.43 -10.12 5.40
N GLY A 23 -11.94 -10.04 6.64
CA GLY A 23 -11.91 -11.19 7.57
C GLY A 23 -10.85 -12.26 7.25
N VAL A 24 -10.10 -12.12 6.14
CA VAL A 24 -9.11 -13.13 5.67
C VAL A 24 -7.65 -12.80 6.03
N GLY A 25 -7.41 -11.76 6.82
CA GLY A 25 -6.04 -11.31 7.11
C GLY A 25 -5.37 -10.49 5.99
N PHE A 26 -6.16 -9.89 5.09
CA PHE A 26 -5.66 -9.12 3.96
C PHE A 26 -4.84 -7.88 4.36
N ARG A 27 -5.28 -7.10 5.36
CA ARG A 27 -4.51 -5.92 5.84
C ARG A 27 -3.12 -6.29 6.35
N PRO A 28 -2.95 -7.28 7.26
CA PRO A 28 -1.61 -7.77 7.62
C PRO A 28 -0.76 -8.20 6.43
N PHE A 29 -1.36 -8.85 5.41
CA PHE A 29 -0.63 -9.26 4.21
C PHE A 29 -0.08 -8.05 3.44
N VAL A 30 -0.92 -7.05 3.14
CA VAL A 30 -0.50 -5.83 2.43
C VAL A 30 0.56 -5.07 3.23
N TYR A 31 0.36 -4.92 4.54
CA TYR A 31 1.33 -4.25 5.41
C TYR A 31 2.71 -4.89 5.36
N ARG A 32 2.80 -6.23 5.46
CA ARG A 32 4.08 -6.95 5.36
C ARG A 32 4.76 -6.74 4.01
N GLN A 33 4.00 -6.75 2.90
CA GLN A 33 4.56 -6.48 1.58
C GLN A 33 5.03 -5.04 1.43
N ALA A 34 4.28 -4.06 1.95
CA ALA A 34 4.68 -2.66 1.93
C ALA A 34 6.00 -2.44 2.69
N VAL A 35 6.11 -2.98 3.91
CA VAL A 35 7.35 -2.92 4.72
C VAL A 35 8.52 -3.60 4.01
N LYS A 36 8.32 -4.81 3.47
CA LYS A 36 9.37 -5.56 2.74
C LYS A 36 9.91 -4.79 1.53
N ASN A 37 9.07 -3.99 0.86
CA ASN A 37 9.43 -3.22 -0.32
C ASN A 37 9.73 -1.75 -0.02
N ASN A 38 9.87 -1.35 1.26
CA ASN A 38 10.09 0.04 1.69
C ASN A 38 9.04 1.03 1.14
N LEU A 39 7.79 0.58 0.97
CA LEU A 39 6.66 1.40 0.56
C LEU A 39 6.02 2.07 1.78
N THR A 40 5.53 3.29 1.58
CA THR A 40 4.82 4.06 2.61
C THR A 40 3.36 4.27 2.18
N GLY A 41 2.43 4.33 3.13
CA GLY A 41 1.00 4.44 2.83
C GLY A 41 0.14 3.84 3.93
N PHE A 42 -1.11 3.52 3.59
CA PHE A 42 -2.05 2.89 4.50
C PHE A 42 -2.82 1.78 3.79
N VAL A 43 -3.43 0.88 4.56
CA VAL A 43 -4.38 -0.11 4.04
C VAL A 43 -5.63 -0.09 4.91
N GLN A 44 -6.81 -0.01 4.29
CA GLN A 44 -8.08 0.18 4.99
C GLN A 44 -9.17 -0.71 4.40
N ASN A 45 -9.89 -1.43 5.26
CA ASN A 45 -11.13 -2.10 4.88
C ASN A 45 -12.23 -1.05 4.70
N ARG A 46 -12.97 -1.14 3.60
CA ARG A 46 -14.15 -0.33 3.30
C ARG A 46 -15.31 -1.25 2.92
N PRO A 47 -16.57 -0.79 2.98
CA PRO A 47 -17.71 -1.62 2.60
C PRO A 47 -17.62 -2.21 1.18
N ASP A 48 -16.96 -1.50 0.26
CA ASP A 48 -16.75 -1.88 -1.15
C ASP A 48 -15.46 -2.70 -1.41
N GLY A 49 -14.67 -3.03 -0.38
CA GLY A 49 -13.43 -3.81 -0.53
C GLY A 49 -12.29 -3.36 0.40
N VAL A 50 -11.05 -3.43 -0.08
CA VAL A 50 -9.88 -2.89 0.62
C VAL A 50 -9.20 -1.84 -0.24
N VAL A 51 -8.85 -0.70 0.35
CA VAL A 51 -8.06 0.34 -0.30
C VAL A 51 -6.64 0.35 0.25
N ALA A 52 -5.65 0.48 -0.63
CA ALA A 52 -4.25 0.71 -0.28
C ALA A 52 -3.64 1.83 -1.15
#